data_AF-A0A7S1XPT0-F1
#
_entry.id   AF-A0A7S1XPT0-F1
#
_cell.length_a   1.000
_cell.length_b   1.000
_cell.length_c   1.000
_cell.angle_alpha   90.00
_cell.angle_beta   90.00
_cell.angle_gamma   90.00
#
_symmetry.space_group_name_H-M   'P 1'
#
loop_
_entity.id
_entity.type
_entity.pdbx_description
1 polymer ?
#
loop_
_entity_poly.entity_id
_entity_poly.type
_entity_poly.pdbx_seq_one_letter_code
_entity_poly.pdbx_strand_id
1 'polypeptide(L)'
;MASTSHTHYARYRLRFGKEADIDVANDRESVAPWLRQNQKAATHVTGVIDKVAVAIGMLGDLDNLAPVLLTLGAKHATFGVTEAHFPVVGGAFLRTLEQGLGDVFTPDVKAAYTAMWGVVTSTMLAGAAQFMAQQEAGAASN
;
A
#
# COMPACT_ATOMS: atom_id res chain seq x y z
N MET A 1 -1.08 -43.61 -5.29
CA MET A 1 -1.31 -42.29 -5.92
C MET A 1 -1.42 -41.25 -4.83
N ALA A 2 -0.51 -40.27 -4.82
CA ALA A 2 -0.76 -38.87 -4.47
C ALA A 2 0.57 -38.12 -4.59
N SER A 3 0.73 -37.37 -5.68
CA SER A 3 1.85 -36.47 -5.94
C SER A 3 1.53 -35.13 -5.27
N THR A 4 2.28 -34.75 -4.25
CA THR A 4 2.11 -33.46 -3.58
C THR A 4 2.94 -32.41 -4.31
N SER A 5 2.27 -31.62 -5.15
CA SER A 5 2.87 -30.50 -5.88
C SER A 5 3.35 -29.42 -4.90
N HIS A 6 4.67 -29.28 -4.76
CA HIS A 6 5.31 -28.16 -4.07
C HIS A 6 5.25 -26.92 -4.97
N THR A 7 4.32 -26.01 -4.69
CA THR A 7 4.31 -24.70 -5.35
C THR A 7 5.41 -23.86 -4.73
N HIS A 8 6.43 -23.54 -5.53
CA HIS A 8 7.52 -22.64 -5.18
C HIS A 8 7.01 -21.20 -5.17
N TYR A 9 7.16 -20.48 -4.05
CA TYR A 9 7.08 -19.02 -4.04
C TYR A 9 8.35 -18.42 -3.45
N ALA A 10 8.75 -17.28 -4.03
CA ALA A 10 10.03 -16.63 -3.84
C ALA A 10 10.21 -16.15 -2.38
N ARG A 11 11.28 -16.63 -1.73
CA ARG A 11 11.74 -16.12 -0.44
C ARG A 11 12.33 -14.72 -0.60
N TYR A 12 11.56 -13.69 -0.26
CA TYR A 12 12.12 -12.38 0.04
C TYR A 12 12.64 -12.38 1.48
N ARG A 13 13.92 -12.72 1.65
CA ARG A 13 14.60 -12.65 2.95
C ARG A 13 14.84 -11.17 3.27
N LEU A 14 13.92 -10.53 4.01
CA LEU A 14 14.18 -9.24 4.61
C LEU A 14 15.36 -9.38 5.58
N ARG A 15 16.29 -8.41 5.53
CA ARG A 15 17.60 -8.46 6.17
C ARG A 15 17.56 -8.30 7.69
N PHE A 16 16.57 -8.84 8.42
CA PHE A 16 16.54 -8.78 9.89
C PHE A 16 15.77 -9.97 10.50
N GLY A 17 16.39 -11.17 10.47
CA GLY A 17 16.45 -12.16 11.56
C GLY A 17 15.20 -12.67 12.30
N LYS A 18 13.98 -12.21 12.04
CA LYS A 18 12.72 -12.80 12.49
C LYS A 18 11.88 -13.10 11.26
N GLU A 19 11.59 -14.38 11.03
CA GLU A 19 10.64 -14.81 10.01
C GLU A 19 9.25 -14.31 10.43
N ALA A 20 8.81 -13.21 9.82
CA ALA A 20 7.40 -12.86 9.77
C ALA A 20 6.87 -13.45 8.47
N ASP A 21 6.49 -14.72 8.52
CA ASP A 21 5.77 -15.38 7.42
C ASP A 21 4.35 -14.83 7.36
N ILE A 22 4.21 -13.61 6.83
CA ILE A 22 2.89 -13.07 6.48
C ILE A 22 2.49 -13.69 5.15
N ASP A 23 1.91 -14.89 5.21
CA ASP A 23 1.19 -15.47 4.07
C ASP A 23 -0.15 -14.73 3.92
N VAL A 24 -0.16 -13.60 3.23
CA VAL A 24 -1.38 -12.79 3.00
C VAL A 24 -2.50 -13.62 2.35
N ALA A 25 -2.17 -14.75 1.69
CA ALA A 25 -3.14 -15.65 1.08
C ALA A 25 -3.69 -16.73 2.05
N ASN A 26 -2.91 -17.18 3.05
CA ASN A 26 -3.35 -18.21 4.02
C ASN A 26 -3.54 -17.72 5.46
N ASP A 27 -3.11 -16.52 5.85
CA ASP A 27 -3.28 -15.98 7.21
C ASP A 27 -4.71 -15.43 7.43
N ARG A 28 -5.70 -16.17 6.91
CA ARG A 28 -7.13 -15.82 6.86
C ARG A 28 -7.82 -15.90 8.21
N GLU A 29 -7.13 -16.39 9.24
CA GLU A 29 -7.63 -16.46 10.61
C GLU A 29 -7.42 -15.16 11.39
N SER A 30 -6.40 -14.36 11.03
CA SER A 30 -6.10 -13.07 11.70
C SER A 30 -6.95 -11.89 11.17
N VAL A 31 -7.60 -12.06 10.01
CA VAL A 31 -8.54 -11.07 9.42
C VAL A 31 -9.99 -11.28 9.85
N ALA A 32 -10.69 -10.16 10.05
CA ALA A 32 -12.06 -10.14 10.56
C ALA A 32 -13.02 -11.04 9.76
N PRO A 33 -13.91 -11.82 10.42
CA PRO A 33 -14.75 -12.84 9.77
C PRO A 33 -15.56 -12.38 8.55
N TRP A 34 -15.97 -11.11 8.53
CA TRP A 34 -16.77 -10.53 7.45
C TRP A 34 -15.99 -10.30 6.15
N LEU A 35 -14.65 -10.21 6.18
CA LEU A 35 -13.81 -10.12 4.97
C LEU A 35 -13.72 -11.46 4.22
N ARG A 36 -13.89 -12.59 4.92
CA ARG A 36 -13.79 -13.94 4.33
C ARG A 36 -14.91 -14.26 3.36
N GLN A 37 -16.06 -13.59 3.47
CA GLN A 37 -17.27 -13.87 2.67
C GLN A 37 -17.30 -13.11 1.35
N ASN A 38 -16.41 -12.13 1.14
CA ASN A 38 -16.35 -11.34 -0.09
C ASN A 38 -15.00 -11.54 -0.78
N GLN A 39 -14.94 -12.54 -1.65
CA GLN A 39 -13.72 -12.93 -2.36
C GLN A 39 -13.15 -11.81 -3.24
N LYS A 40 -14.00 -10.93 -3.78
CA LYS A 40 -13.58 -9.71 -4.49
C LYS A 40 -12.88 -8.73 -3.56
N ALA A 41 -13.44 -8.49 -2.37
CA ALA A 41 -12.83 -7.61 -1.37
C ALA A 41 -11.51 -8.19 -0.85
N ALA A 42 -11.44 -9.50 -0.62
CA ALA A 42 -10.21 -10.18 -0.21
C ALA A 42 -9.10 -10.04 -1.28
N THR A 43 -9.38 -10.39 -2.55
CA THR A 43 -8.41 -10.21 -3.65
C THR A 43 -8.00 -8.75 -3.81
N HIS A 44 -8.94 -7.81 -3.64
CA HIS A 44 -8.63 -6.39 -3.71
C HIS A 44 -7.69 -5.94 -2.58
N VAL A 45 -7.96 -6.34 -1.33
CA VAL A 45 -7.11 -6.00 -0.18
C VAL A 45 -5.70 -6.59 -0.33
N THR A 46 -5.56 -7.84 -0.76
CA THR A 46 -4.25 -8.46 -1.03
C THR A 46 -3.48 -7.66 -2.09
N GLY A 47 -4.13 -7.31 -3.21
CA GLY A 47 -3.49 -6.51 -4.26
C GLY A 47 -3.13 -5.09 -3.83
N VAL A 48 -3.83 -4.51 -2.85
CA VAL A 48 -3.45 -3.22 -2.23
C VAL A 48 -2.21 -3.41 -1.37
N ILE A 49 -2.17 -4.43 -0.51
CA ILE A 49 -1.02 -4.71 0.37
C ILE A 49 0.25 -4.96 -0.45
N ASP A 50 0.18 -5.75 -1.53
CA ASP A 50 1.34 -6.01 -2.39
C ASP A 50 1.91 -4.72 -3.01
N LYS A 51 1.02 -3.84 -3.51
CA LYS A 51 1.45 -2.55 -4.09
C LYS A 51 2.02 -1.62 -3.03
N VAL A 52 1.46 -1.62 -1.83
CA VAL A 52 1.99 -0.87 -0.68
C VAL A 52 3.38 -1.41 -0.31
N ALA A 53 3.58 -2.72 -0.28
CA ALA A 53 4.88 -3.34 0.01
C ALA A 53 5.93 -2.98 -1.06
N VAL A 54 5.58 -3.03 -2.35
CA VAL A 54 6.46 -2.60 -3.45
C VAL A 54 6.79 -1.11 -3.32
N ALA A 55 5.80 -0.25 -3.07
CA ALA A 55 6.00 1.17 -2.89
C ALA A 55 6.94 1.46 -1.70
N ILE A 56 6.78 0.73 -0.59
CA ILE A 56 7.68 0.81 0.57
C ILE A 56 9.10 0.35 0.22
N GLY A 57 9.24 -0.73 -0.56
CA GLY A 57 10.54 -1.22 -1.02
C GLY A 57 11.29 -0.23 -1.93
N MET A 58 10.57 0.65 -2.62
CA MET A 58 11.12 1.68 -3.50
C MET A 58 11.45 3.00 -2.79
N LEU A 59 11.17 3.14 -1.48
CA LEU A 59 11.39 4.40 -0.75
C LEU A 59 12.86 4.83 -0.65
N GLY A 60 13.79 3.91 -0.88
CA GLY A 60 15.22 4.24 -1.00
C GLY A 60 15.60 4.94 -2.31
N ASP A 61 14.66 5.06 -3.25
CA ASP A 61 14.84 5.61 -4.60
C ASP A 61 13.66 6.53 -4.96
N LEU A 62 13.65 7.71 -4.34
CA LEU A 62 12.54 8.66 -4.45
C LEU A 62 12.38 9.21 -5.88
N ASP A 63 13.47 9.34 -6.63
CA ASP A 63 13.45 9.85 -8.00
C ASP A 63 12.66 8.92 -8.94
N ASN A 64 12.80 7.61 -8.77
CA ASN A 64 12.04 6.63 -9.54
C ASN A 64 10.63 6.39 -8.98
N LEU A 65 10.42 6.64 -7.69
CA LEU A 65 9.12 6.44 -7.05
C LEU A 65 8.12 7.57 -7.37
N ALA A 66 8.58 8.81 -7.51
CA ALA A 66 7.69 9.95 -7.72
C ALA A 66 6.77 9.83 -8.96
N PRO A 67 7.25 9.44 -10.16
CA PRO A 67 6.39 9.25 -11.33
C PRO A 67 5.33 8.15 -11.14
N VAL A 68 5.68 7.10 -10.40
CA VAL A 68 4.75 5.99 -10.07
C VAL A 68 3.63 6.50 -9.16
N LEU A 69 3.97 7.28 -8.14
CA LEU A 69 3.01 7.87 -7.20
C LEU A 69 2.08 8.88 -7.87
N LEU A 70 2.58 9.70 -8.80
CA LEU A 70 1.75 10.60 -9.61
C LEU A 70 0.70 9.82 -10.41
N THR A 71 1.14 8.78 -11.12
CA THR A 71 0.25 7.90 -11.89
C THR A 71 -0.76 7.20 -10.98
N LEU A 72 -0.34 6.78 -9.79
CA LEU A 72 -1.20 6.14 -8.82
C LEU A 72 -2.24 7.12 -8.27
N GLY A 73 -1.86 8.36 -7.99
CA GLY A 73 -2.74 9.45 -7.59
C GLY A 73 -3.83 9.73 -8.61
N ALA A 74 -3.47 9.85 -9.89
CA ALA A 74 -4.43 10.00 -10.98
C ALA A 74 -5.46 8.86 -11.01
N LYS A 75 -5.01 7.61 -10.84
CA LYS A 75 -5.92 6.45 -10.75
C LYS A 75 -6.82 6.49 -9.52
N HIS A 76 -6.32 6.95 -8.37
CA HIS A 76 -7.13 7.03 -7.16
C HIS A 76 -8.21 8.12 -7.26
N ALA A 77 -7.94 9.20 -8.01
CA ALA A 77 -8.95 10.22 -8.31
C ALA A 77 -10.15 9.63 -9.07
N THR A 78 -9.93 8.69 -10.02
CA THR A 78 -11.04 8.03 -10.75
C THR A 78 -11.91 7.15 -9.86
N PHE A 79 -11.39 6.72 -8.71
CA PHE A 79 -12.13 5.95 -7.70
C PHE A 79 -12.86 6.83 -6.67
N GLY A 80 -12.75 8.16 -6.78
CA GLY A 80 -13.35 9.09 -5.83
C GLY A 80 -12.57 9.26 -4.53
N VAL A 81 -11.29 8.87 -4.51
CA VAL A 81 -10.43 9.10 -3.34
C VAL A 81 -10.09 10.58 -3.25
N THR A 82 -10.50 11.18 -2.13
CA THR A 82 -10.20 12.58 -1.77
C THR A 82 -9.09 12.69 -0.72
N GLU A 83 -8.56 13.90 -0.54
CA GLU A 83 -7.58 14.24 0.49
C GLU A 83 -7.97 13.77 1.90
N ALA A 84 -9.26 13.85 2.25
CA ALA A 84 -9.78 13.44 3.56
C ALA A 84 -9.55 11.95 3.89
N HIS A 85 -9.31 11.09 2.90
CA HIS A 85 -9.05 9.66 3.13
C HIS A 85 -7.60 9.38 3.57
N PHE A 86 -6.64 10.21 3.18
CA PHE A 86 -5.21 9.96 3.43
C PHE A 86 -4.84 9.94 4.92
N PRO A 87 -5.39 10.82 5.79
CA PRO A 87 -5.14 10.73 7.23
C PRO A 87 -5.64 9.41 7.85
N VAL A 88 -6.79 8.90 7.38
CA VAL A 88 -7.37 7.64 7.88
C VAL A 88 -6.46 6.47 7.52
N VAL A 89 -6.02 6.39 6.26
CA VAL A 89 -5.12 5.33 5.79
C VAL A 89 -3.73 5.46 6.43
N GLY A 90 -3.20 6.68 6.58
CA GLY A 90 -1.93 6.92 7.25
C GLY A 90 -1.93 6.47 8.71
N GLY A 91 -3.02 6.74 9.44
CA GLY A 91 -3.19 6.26 10.81
C GLY A 91 -3.26 4.74 10.89
N ALA A 92 -3.99 4.09 9.97
CA ALA A 92 -4.04 2.63 9.89
C ALA A 92 -2.66 2.03 9.56
N PHE A 93 -1.94 2.61 8.60
CA PHE A 93 -0.60 2.21 8.19
C PHE A 93 0.40 2.26 9.36
N LEU A 94 0.45 3.38 10.08
CA LEU A 94 1.35 3.52 11.24
C LEU A 94 1.01 2.53 12.36
N ARG A 95 -0.28 2.26 12.61
CA ARG A 95 -0.69 1.25 13.60
C ARG A 95 -0.31 -0.17 13.16
N THR A 96 -0.41 -0.50 11.88
CA THR A 96 0.04 -1.80 11.37
C THR A 96 1.55 -1.97 11.54
N LEU A 97 2.33 -0.92 11.28
CA LEU A 97 3.78 -0.94 11.52
C LEU A 97 4.12 -1.10 13.00
N GLU A 98 3.43 -0.38 13.89
CA GLU A 98 3.59 -0.51 15.33
C GLU A 98 3.36 -1.95 15.80
N GLN A 99 2.29 -2.58 15.33
CA GLN A 99 1.96 -3.97 15.66
C GLN A 99 2.97 -4.98 15.09
N GLY A 100 3.42 -4.78 13.85
CA GLY A 100 4.33 -5.72 13.18
C GLY A 100 5.79 -5.60 13.62
N LEU A 101 6.25 -4.40 13.96
CA LEU A 101 7.64 -4.14 14.34
C LEU A 101 7.88 -4.23 15.86
N GLY A 102 6.83 -4.07 16.68
CA GLY A 102 6.93 -4.15 18.14
C GLY A 102 7.98 -3.18 18.69
N ASP A 103 8.93 -3.69 19.49
CA ASP A 103 10.00 -2.90 20.11
C ASP A 103 10.92 -2.17 19.11
N VAL A 104 10.94 -2.59 17.84
CA VAL A 104 11.69 -1.93 16.76
C VAL A 104 10.98 -0.65 16.28
N PHE A 105 9.69 -0.47 16.57
CA PHE A 105 8.92 0.73 16.24
C PHE A 105 9.22 1.88 17.22
N THR A 106 10.45 2.35 17.21
CA THR A 106 10.89 3.47 18.04
C THR A 106 10.24 4.79 17.60
N PRO A 107 10.27 5.85 18.43
CA PRO A 107 9.79 7.17 18.04
C PRO A 107 10.42 7.70 16.73
N ASP A 108 11.72 7.43 16.51
CA ASP A 108 12.43 7.83 15.30
C ASP A 108 11.92 7.08 14.07
N VAL A 109 11.67 5.77 14.20
CA VAL A 109 11.08 4.95 13.15
C VAL A 109 9.67 5.45 12.80
N LYS A 110 8.84 5.73 13.81
CA LYS A 110 7.50 6.32 13.61
C LYS A 110 7.57 7.67 12.90
N ALA A 111 8.50 8.55 13.30
CA ALA A 111 8.69 9.85 12.67
C ALA A 111 9.10 9.71 11.19
N ALA A 112 10.04 8.80 10.89
CA ALA A 112 10.47 8.51 9.52
C ALA A 112 9.31 8.02 8.64
N TYR A 113 8.53 7.04 9.11
CA TYR A 113 7.37 6.53 8.38
C TYR A 113 6.24 7.56 8.25
N THR A 114 6.09 8.47 9.22
CA THR A 114 5.12 9.57 9.15
C THR A 114 5.52 10.59 8.07
N ALA A 115 6.80 10.99 8.03
CA ALA A 115 7.32 11.91 7.02
C ALA A 115 7.20 11.31 5.61
N MET A 116 7.57 10.03 5.48
CA MET A 116 7.41 9.24 4.27
C MET A 116 5.95 9.21 3.78
N TRP A 117 5.00 8.96 4.68
CA TRP A 117 3.57 9.00 4.34
C TRP A 117 3.13 10.37 3.84
N GLY A 118 3.69 11.44 4.42
CA GLY A 118 3.51 12.81 3.94
C GLY A 118 3.93 12.98 2.47
N VAL A 119 5.13 12.51 2.10
CA VAL A 119 5.65 12.57 0.72
C VAL A 119 4.77 11.78 -0.25
N VAL A 120 4.32 10.59 0.17
CA VAL A 120 3.40 9.77 -0.63
C VAL A 120 2.09 10.51 -0.86
N THR A 121 1.50 11.04 0.21
CA THR A 121 0.24 11.77 0.18
C THR A 121 0.33 12.99 -0.74
N SER A 122 1.36 13.83 -0.56
CA SER A 122 1.54 15.03 -1.39
C SER A 122 1.70 14.69 -2.87
N THR A 123 2.47 13.66 -3.18
CA THR A 123 2.73 13.27 -4.58
C THR A 123 1.48 12.67 -5.24
N MET A 124 0.72 11.83 -4.52
CA MET A 124 -0.53 11.28 -5.04
C MET A 124 -1.60 12.35 -5.23
N LEU A 125 -1.71 13.32 -4.31
CA LEU A 125 -2.64 14.44 -4.47
C LEU A 125 -2.27 15.33 -5.66
N ALA A 126 -0.98 15.56 -5.90
CA ALA A 126 -0.53 16.27 -7.09
C ALA A 126 -0.93 15.54 -8.38
N GLY A 127 -0.74 14.22 -8.44
CA GLY A 127 -1.17 13.39 -9.57
C GLY A 127 -2.69 13.39 -9.78
N ALA A 128 -3.47 13.36 -8.69
CA ALA A 128 -4.92 13.48 -8.74
C ALA A 128 -5.36 14.84 -9.31
N ALA A 129 -4.77 15.93 -8.83
CA ALA A 129 -5.07 17.29 -9.31
C ALA A 129 -4.75 17.46 -10.80
N GLN A 130 -3.60 16.96 -11.26
CA GLN A 130 -3.21 16.98 -12.67
C GLN A 130 -4.22 16.25 -13.55
N PHE A 131 -4.68 15.07 -13.12
CA PHE A 131 -5.69 14.31 -13.84
C PHE A 131 -7.03 15.07 -13.93
N MET A 132 -7.50 15.64 -12.82
CA MET A 132 -8.75 16.40 -12.81
C MET A 132 -8.69 17.63 -13.73
N ALA A 133 -7.58 18.39 -13.70
CA ALA A 133 -7.38 19.53 -14.58
C ALA A 133 -7.37 19.13 -16.07
N GLN A 134 -6.78 17.99 -16.41
CA GLN A 134 -6.80 17.46 -17.78
C GLN A 134 -8.21 17.07 -18.23
N GLN A 135 -9.04 16.53 -17.34
CA GLN A 135 -10.43 16.20 -17.66
C GLN A 135 -11.28 17.45 -17.89
N GLU A 136 -11.09 18.50 -17.09
CA GLU A 136 -11.77 19.79 -17.26
C GLU A 136 -11.39 20.45 -18.59
N ALA A 137 -10.10 20.45 -18.94
CA ALA A 137 -9.62 20.99 -20.21
C ALA A 137 -10.18 20.22 -21.43
N GLY A 138 -10.25 18.88 -21.34
CA GLY A 138 -10.84 18.05 -22.39
C GLY A 138 -12.35 18.23 -22.55
N ALA A 139 -13.06 18.50 -21.45
CA ALA A 139 -14.49 18.80 -21.47
C ALA A 139 -14.79 20.19 -22.07
N ALA A 140 -13.90 21.17 -21.90
CA ALA A 140 -14.05 22.51 -22.48
C ALA A 140 -13.73 22.58 -23.99
N SER A 141 -13.08 21.56 -24.55
CA SER A 141 -12.70 21.50 -25.97
C SER A 141 -13.68 20.75 -26.88
N ASN A 142 -14.76 20.20 -26.34
CA ASN A 142 -15.82 19.47 -27.06
C ASN A 142 -17.15 20.24 -27.02
#